data_AF-A0AAP9DPZ9-F1
#
_entry.id   AF-A0AAP9DPZ9-F1
#
_cell.length_a   1.000
_cell.length_b   1.000
_cell.length_c   1.000
_cell.angle_alpha   90.00
_cell.angle_beta   90.00
_cell.angle_gamma   90.00
#
_symmetry.space_group_name_H-M   'P 1'
#
loop_
_entity.id
_entity.type
_entity.pdbx_description
1 polymer ?
#
loop_
_entity_poly.entity_id
_entity_poly.type
_entity_poly.pdbx_seq_one_letter_code
_entity_poly.pdbx_strand_id
1 'polypeptide(L)' 'MDEAYDGLTELSQWSTDFSSTTNNVAWYIIAAMLTVALIPVIYAVGSNNNNAKTYVLAWFVALIFALIFVLK' A
#
# COMPACT_ATOMS: atom_id res chain seq x y z
N MET A 1 19.63 -33.92 -15.85
CA MET A 1 20.17 -32.55 -16.03
C MET A 1 19.08 -31.65 -16.58
N ASP A 2 18.32 -32.10 -17.56
CA ASP A 2 17.13 -31.42 -18.09
C ASP A 2 16.07 -31.13 -17.00
N GLU A 3 15.75 -32.11 -16.16
CA GLU A 3 14.80 -31.92 -15.04
C GLU A 3 15.22 -30.83 -14.03
N ALA A 4 16.53 -30.66 -13.82
CA ALA A 4 17.04 -29.61 -12.95
C ALA A 4 16.98 -28.23 -13.62
N TYR A 5 17.11 -28.18 -14.94
CA TYR A 5 16.97 -26.95 -15.72
C TYR A 5 15.50 -26.52 -15.81
N ASP A 6 14.58 -27.47 -15.98
CA ASP A 6 13.15 -27.25 -15.96
C ASP A 6 12.68 -26.73 -14.59
N GLY A 7 13.13 -27.35 -13.49
CA GLY A 7 12.81 -26.90 -12.14
C GLY A 7 13.34 -25.49 -11.83
N LEU A 8 14.53 -25.13 -12.32
CA LEU A 8 15.06 -23.77 -12.19
C LEU A 8 14.28 -22.75 -13.02
N THR A 9 13.81 -23.15 -14.20
CA THR A 9 12.97 -22.30 -15.06
C THR A 9 11.62 -22.04 -14.40
N GLU A 10 11.00 -23.06 -13.82
CA GLU A 10 9.75 -22.95 -13.05
C GLU A 10 9.90 -22.05 -11.82
N LEU A 11 10.99 -22.20 -11.06
CA LEU A 11 11.32 -21.33 -9.93
C LEU A 11 11.51 -19.86 -10.35
N SER A 12 12.16 -19.62 -11.50
CA SER A 12 12.33 -18.28 -12.05
C SER A 12 11.00 -17.65 -12.46
N GLN A 13 10.10 -18.43 -13.08
CA GLN A 13 8.76 -17.99 -13.44
C GLN A 13 7.94 -17.67 -12.18
N TRP A 14 7.93 -18.58 -11.20
CA TRP A 14 7.25 -18.37 -9.93
C TRP A 14 7.74 -17.12 -9.21
N SER A 15 9.05 -16.86 -9.19
CA SER A 15 9.62 -15.66 -8.56
C SER A 15 9.15 -14.38 -9.25
N THR A 16 9.03 -14.40 -10.58
CA THR A 16 8.54 -13.27 -11.38
C THR A 16 7.05 -13.03 -11.13
N ASP A 17 6.24 -14.09 -11.13
CA ASP A 17 4.80 -14.05 -10.87
C ASP A 17 4.50 -13.61 -9.43
N PHE A 18 5.31 -14.07 -8.48
CA PHE A 18 5.24 -13.65 -7.09
C PHE A 18 5.51 -12.15 -6.96
N SER A 19 6.59 -11.64 -7.57
CA SER A 19 6.90 -10.20 -7.53
C SER A 19 5.80 -9.35 -8.16
N SER A 20 5.23 -9.80 -9.29
CA SER A 20 4.11 -9.12 -9.95
C SER A 20 2.85 -9.11 -9.08
N THR A 21 2.52 -10.25 -8.48
CA THR A 21 1.37 -10.41 -7.59
C THR A 21 1.52 -9.57 -6.33
N THR A 22 2.69 -9.57 -5.70
CA THR A 22 2.97 -8.78 -4.50
C THR A 22 2.80 -7.28 -4.79
N ASN A 23 3.27 -6.78 -5.92
CA ASN A 23 3.06 -5.39 -6.31
C ASN A 23 1.56 -5.08 -6.50
N ASN A 24 0.81 -5.98 -7.14
CA ASN A 24 -0.64 -5.83 -7.31
C ASN A 24 -1.40 -5.88 -5.98
N VAL A 25 -0.95 -6.62 -4.99
CA VAL A 25 -1.61 -6.71 -3.67
C VAL A 25 -1.22 -5.53 -2.76
N ALA A 26 0.01 -5.00 -2.90
CA ALA A 26 0.52 -3.92 -2.08
C ALA A 26 -0.38 -2.66 -2.13
N TRP A 27 -0.93 -2.31 -3.30
CA TRP A 27 -1.82 -1.16 -3.41
C TRP A 27 -3.10 -1.33 -2.59
N TYR A 28 -3.71 -2.52 -2.62
CA TYR A 28 -4.93 -2.82 -1.88
C TYR A 28 -4.69 -2.70 -0.36
N ILE A 29 -3.54 -3.19 0.10
CA ILE A 29 -3.16 -3.10 1.52
C ILE A 29 -3.00 -1.63 1.93
N ILE A 30 -2.24 -0.85 1.15
CA ILE A 30 -2.00 0.57 1.43
C ILE A 30 -3.31 1.37 1.41
N ALA A 31 -4.18 1.11 0.43
CA ALA A 31 -5.50 1.74 0.34
C ALA A 31 -6.39 1.40 1.54
N ALA A 32 -6.40 0.14 1.99
CA ALA A 32 -7.13 -0.27 3.18
C ALA A 32 -6.60 0.44 4.43
N MET A 33 -5.28 0.53 4.60
CA MET A 33 -4.66 1.22 5.73
C MET A 33 -5.01 2.72 5.76
N LEU A 34 -4.96 3.40 4.62
CA LEU A 34 -5.34 4.82 4.51
C LEU A 34 -6.81 5.05 4.83
N THR A 35 -7.67 4.12 4.44
CA THR A 35 -9.11 4.17 4.73
C THR A 35 -9.38 4.05 6.23
N VAL A 36 -8.73 3.10 6.91
CA VAL A 36 -8.85 2.96 8.37
C VAL A 36 -8.27 4.18 9.09
N ALA A 37 -7.14 4.70 8.62
CA ALA A 37 -6.51 5.90 9.17
C ALA A 37 -7.36 7.18 8.99
N LEU A 38 -8.34 7.20 8.08
CA LEU A 38 -9.23 8.34 7.85
C LEU A 38 -10.28 8.48 8.97
N ILE A 39 -10.67 7.39 9.62
CA ILE A 39 -11.70 7.36 10.68
C ILE A 39 -11.42 8.39 11.80
N PRO A 40 -10.22 8.40 12.45
CA PRO A 40 -9.91 9.38 13.49
C PRO A 40 -9.85 10.82 12.95
N VAL A 41 -9.50 11.01 11.68
CA VAL A 41 -9.47 12.34 11.04
C VAL A 41 -10.89 12.89 10.89
N ILE A 42 -11.82 12.08 10.41
CA ILE A 42 -13.23 12.46 10.30
C ILE A 42 -13.80 12.81 11.68
N TYR A 43 -13.50 11.98 12.69
CA TYR A 43 -13.93 12.25 14.05
C TYR A 43 -13.37 13.58 14.59
N ALA A 44 -12.08 13.85 14.39
CA ALA A 44 -11.44 15.10 14.81
C ALA A 44 -12.08 16.33 14.14
N VAL A 45 -12.42 16.22 12.85
CA VAL A 45 -13.11 17.28 12.09
C VAL A 45 -14.54 17.48 12.61
N GLY A 46 -15.32 16.41 12.76
CA GLY A 46 -16.71 16.50 13.21
C GLY A 46 -16.88 16.96 14.65
N SER A 47 -15.91 16.67 15.52
CA SER A 47 -15.90 17.11 16.93
C SER A 47 -15.36 18.54 17.12
N ASN A 48 -15.01 19.27 16.04
CA ASN A 48 -14.37 20.58 16.10
C ASN A 48 -13.13 20.60 17.00
N ASN A 49 -12.34 19.53 16.97
CA ASN A 49 -11.10 19.47 17.73
C ASN A 49 -10.14 20.57 17.27
N ASN A 50 -9.51 21.30 18.21
CA ASN A 50 -8.52 22.34 17.89
C ASN A 50 -7.40 21.86 16.96
N ASN A 51 -7.08 20.56 16.99
CA ASN A 51 -6.03 19.94 16.18
C ASN A 51 -6.54 19.32 14.87
N ALA A 52 -7.83 19.44 14.53
CA ALA A 52 -8.42 18.80 13.35
C ALA A 52 -7.64 19.10 12.05
N LYS A 53 -7.17 20.35 11.89
CA LYS A 53 -6.34 20.76 10.76
C LYS A 53 -5.05 19.95 10.66
N THR A 54 -4.41 19.67 11.79
CA THR A 54 -3.18 18.88 11.86
C THR A 54 -3.44 17.41 11.50
N TYR A 55 -4.55 16.82 11.97
CA TYR A 55 -4.94 15.45 11.60
C TYR A 55 -5.22 15.31 10.10
N VAL A 56 -5.95 16.27 9.52
CA VAL A 56 -6.22 16.29 8.07
C VAL A 56 -4.92 16.44 7.28
N LEU A 57 -4.03 17.35 7.69
CA LEU A 57 -2.74 17.55 7.04
C LEU A 57 -1.87 16.30 7.10
N ALA A 58 -1.79 15.65 8.27
CA ALA A 58 -1.02 14.42 8.44
C ALA A 58 -1.54 13.28 7.54
N TRP A 59 -2.85 13.10 7.47
CA TRP A 59 -3.46 12.10 6.59
C TRP A 59 -3.22 12.42 5.12
N PHE A 60 -3.31 13.69 4.73
CA PHE A 60 -3.05 14.12 3.36
C PHE A 60 -1.58 13.91 2.94
N VAL A 61 -0.64 14.20 3.86
CA VAL A 61 0.78 13.90 3.63
C VAL A 61 1.00 12.39 3.47
N ALA A 62 0.39 11.56 4.32
CA ALA A 62 0.47 10.10 4.20
C ALA A 62 -0.11 9.60 2.87
N LEU A 63 -1.23 10.19 2.40
CA LEU A 63 -1.82 9.89 1.10
C LEU A 63 -0.85 10.21 -0.05
N ILE A 64 -0.22 11.38 -0.04
CA ILE A 64 0.75 11.79 -1.07
C ILE A 64 1.96 10.82 -1.08
N PHE A 65 2.49 10.46 0.10
CA PHE A 65 3.58 9.50 0.20
C PHE A 65 3.20 8.14 -0.38
N ALA A 66 2.01 7.63 -0.05
CA ALA A 66 1.49 6.38 -0.59
C ALA A 66 1.37 6.44 -2.13
N LEU A 67 0.81 7.53 -2.67
CA LEU A 67 0.69 7.71 -4.11
C LEU A 67 2.06 7.72 -4.80
N ILE A 68 3.03 8.48 -4.29
CA ILE A 68 4.37 8.57 -4.89
C ILE A 68 5.11 7.24 -4.82
N PHE A 69 4.97 6.50 -3.73
CA PHE A 69 5.66 5.22 -3.55
C PHE A 69 5.05 4.11 -4.42
N VAL A 70 3.75 4.18 -4.71
CA VAL A 70 3.01 3.15 -5.46
C VAL A 70 2.92 3.46 -6.96
N LEU A 71 2.96 4.73 -7.38
CA LEU A 71 2.95 5.13 -8.81
C LEU A 71 4.32 5.02 -9.49
N LYS A 72 5.32 4.40 -8.85
CA LYS A 72 6.70 4.35 -9.32
C LYS A 72 7.09 2.97 -9.83
#